data_AF-C0SSA5-F1
#
_entry.id   AF-C0SSA5-F1
#
_cell.length_a   1.000
_cell.length_b   1.000
_cell.length_c   1.000
_cell.angle_alpha   90.00
_cell.angle_beta   90.00
_cell.angle_gamma   90.00
#
_symmetry.space_group_name_H-M   'P 1'
#
loop_
_entity.id
_entity.type
_entity.pdbx_description
1 polymer ?
#
loop_
_entity_poly.entity_id
_entity_poly.type
_entity_poly.pdbx_seq_one_letter_code
_entity_poly.pdbx_strand_id
1 'polypeptide(L)'
;RATGRDLFDLVCRTIGLRETWYFGLRYEDSKGFISWLKPDKRVQAQDIPAQTTASFMLLSKFYPEEVAEELVQEVTQHLFFLQVNRAILNMDIYCPPEASVLLASYAVQAKYGDYDEASHKPGMLVDDLLPQRVIDQYQMTPEMWEDRIKIWYVDHRGMSRDEAEMEYLKIAQDLDMYGG
;
A
#
# COMPACT_ATOMS: atom_id res chain seq x y z
N ARG A 1 1.44 -17.83 26.04
CA ARG A 1 0.91 -19.18 25.65
C ARG A 1 0.67 -19.31 24.14
N ALA A 2 0.26 -18.25 23.43
CA ALA A 2 0.06 -18.27 21.98
C ALA A 2 1.35 -18.43 21.14
N THR A 3 1.23 -19.16 20.03
CA THR A 3 2.23 -19.26 18.94
C THR A 3 2.12 -18.09 17.97
N GLY A 4 3.14 -17.90 17.13
CA GLY A 4 3.09 -16.91 16.06
C GLY A 4 1.95 -17.19 15.08
N ARG A 5 1.67 -18.47 14.81
CA ARG A 5 0.53 -18.89 14.01
C ARG A 5 -0.80 -18.46 14.63
N ASP A 6 -0.99 -18.68 15.93
CA ASP A 6 -2.25 -18.30 16.60
C ASP A 6 -2.53 -16.79 16.47
N LEU A 7 -1.48 -15.97 16.62
CA LEU A 7 -1.60 -14.51 16.47
C LEU A 7 -1.91 -14.11 15.02
N PHE A 8 -1.19 -14.68 14.06
CA PHE A 8 -1.40 -14.41 12.63
C PHE A 8 -2.80 -14.83 12.17
N ASP A 9 -3.24 -16.02 12.54
CA ASP A 9 -4.57 -16.54 12.21
C ASP A 9 -5.67 -15.67 12.84
N LEU A 10 -5.48 -15.14 14.06
CA LEU A 10 -6.41 -14.23 14.70
C LEU A 10 -6.53 -12.91 13.92
N VAL A 11 -5.41 -12.32 13.51
CA VAL A 11 -5.40 -11.10 12.69
C VAL A 11 -6.13 -11.35 11.37
N CYS A 12 -5.79 -12.41 10.64
CA CYS A 12 -6.40 -12.76 9.36
C CYS A 12 -7.91 -12.95 9.48
N ARG A 13 -8.38 -13.68 10.51
CA ARG A 13 -9.81 -13.89 10.76
C ARG A 13 -10.54 -12.58 11.09
N THR A 14 -9.90 -11.69 11.84
CA THR A 14 -10.50 -10.41 12.25
C THR A 14 -10.78 -9.51 11.05
N ILE A 15 -9.88 -9.50 10.05
CA ILE A 15 -10.02 -8.69 8.83
C ILE A 15 -10.65 -9.48 7.67
N GLY A 16 -10.99 -10.77 7.85
CA GLY A 16 -11.58 -11.61 6.81
C GLY A 16 -10.61 -12.07 5.70
N LEU A 17 -9.29 -11.98 5.94
CA LEU A 17 -8.26 -12.40 5.01
C LEU A 17 -8.14 -13.93 4.98
N ARG A 18 -8.30 -14.53 3.80
CA ARG A 18 -8.17 -15.98 3.55
C ARG A 18 -6.95 -16.31 2.69
N GLU A 19 -6.52 -15.40 1.82
CA GLU A 19 -5.32 -15.51 0.99
C GLU A 19 -4.04 -15.26 1.81
N THR A 20 -3.87 -16.03 2.89
CA THR A 20 -2.85 -15.77 3.90
C THR A 20 -1.42 -16.07 3.45
N TRP A 21 -1.25 -16.80 2.34
CA TRP A 21 0.06 -17.22 1.84
C TRP A 21 0.96 -16.05 1.40
N TYR A 22 0.37 -14.90 1.07
CA TYR A 22 1.15 -13.70 0.74
C TYR A 22 1.69 -12.97 1.96
N PHE A 23 1.10 -13.13 3.16
CA PHE A 23 1.31 -12.22 4.28
C PHE A 23 2.13 -12.81 5.42
N GLY A 24 2.72 -11.93 6.22
CA GLY A 24 3.32 -12.25 7.51
C GLY A 24 3.23 -11.09 8.48
N LEU A 25 3.59 -11.35 9.74
CA LEU A 25 3.72 -10.30 10.75
C LEU A 25 5.18 -9.92 10.91
N ARG A 26 5.47 -8.63 10.75
CA ARG A 26 6.78 -8.03 10.98
C ARG A 26 6.76 -7.27 12.32
N TYR A 27 7.84 -7.35 13.07
CA TYR A 27 8.01 -6.62 14.33
C TYR A 27 9.47 -6.20 14.50
N GLU A 28 9.70 -5.26 15.41
CA GLU A 28 11.03 -4.87 15.86
C GLU A 28 11.38 -5.67 17.12
N ASP A 29 12.52 -6.35 17.12
CA ASP A 29 12.98 -7.12 18.26
C ASP A 29 13.61 -6.23 19.36
N SER A 30 13.94 -6.83 20.50
CA SER A 30 14.56 -6.15 21.65
C SER A 30 15.93 -5.52 21.37
N LYS A 31 16.54 -5.82 20.22
CA LYS A 31 17.81 -5.27 19.76
C LYS A 31 17.62 -4.21 18.65
N GLY A 32 16.38 -3.88 18.29
CA GLY A 32 16.06 -2.92 17.23
C GLY A 32 16.11 -3.51 15.82
N PHE A 33 16.21 -4.84 15.66
CA PHE A 33 16.19 -5.46 14.33
C PHE A 33 14.78 -5.80 13.89
N ILE A 34 14.50 -5.51 12.62
CA ILE A 34 13.24 -5.86 11.99
C ILE A 34 13.23 -7.36 11.65
N SER A 35 12.27 -8.09 12.21
CA SER A 35 12.13 -9.53 12.09
C SER A 35 10.72 -9.95 11.68
N TRP A 36 10.62 -11.08 10.98
CA TRP A 36 9.35 -11.75 10.71
C TRP A 36 9.00 -12.73 11.83
N LEU A 37 7.76 -12.69 12.28
CA LEU A 37 7.22 -13.59 13.28
C LEU A 37 7.21 -15.03 12.75
N LYS A 38 7.88 -15.94 13.47
CA LYS A 38 7.93 -17.35 13.10
C LYS A 38 6.65 -18.04 13.58
N PRO A 39 5.93 -18.77 12.70
CA PRO A 39 4.65 -19.36 13.04
C PRO A 39 4.77 -20.44 14.13
N ASP A 40 5.82 -21.27 14.07
CA ASP A 40 6.00 -22.44 14.94
C ASP A 40 6.55 -22.10 16.34
N LYS A 41 6.94 -20.84 16.57
CA LYS A 41 7.50 -20.39 17.84
C LYS A 41 6.46 -19.60 18.64
N ARG A 42 6.55 -19.68 19.97
CA ARG A 42 5.75 -18.84 20.87
C ARG A 42 6.10 -17.37 20.65
N VAL A 43 5.09 -16.50 20.59
CA VAL A 43 5.29 -15.05 20.36
C VAL A 43 6.30 -14.47 21.35
N GLN A 44 6.13 -14.74 22.65
CA GLN A 44 7.00 -14.28 23.73
C GLN A 44 8.43 -14.86 23.70
N ALA A 45 8.68 -15.89 22.90
CA ALA A 45 10.00 -16.56 22.79
C ALA A 45 10.79 -16.10 21.56
N GLN A 46 10.40 -14.96 20.95
CA GLN A 46 11.02 -14.42 19.74
C GLN A 46 11.61 -13.02 20.00
N ASP A 47 12.21 -12.83 21.18
CA ASP A 47 12.95 -11.61 21.55
C ASP A 47 12.15 -10.30 21.41
N ILE A 48 10.83 -10.38 21.62
CA ILE A 48 9.92 -9.22 21.55
C ILE A 48 10.16 -8.31 22.77
N PRO A 49 10.23 -6.98 22.59
CA PRO A 49 10.41 -6.04 23.70
C PRO A 49 9.39 -6.25 24.82
N ALA A 50 9.89 -6.47 26.05
CA ALA A 50 9.06 -6.82 27.20
C ALA A 50 8.35 -5.62 27.88
N GLN A 51 8.72 -4.38 27.54
CA GLN A 51 8.34 -3.17 28.30
C GLN A 51 7.30 -2.25 27.62
N THR A 52 6.87 -2.55 26.40
CA THR A 52 5.87 -1.76 25.66
C THR A 52 4.88 -2.67 24.96
N THR A 53 3.71 -2.14 24.57
CA THR A 53 2.82 -2.85 23.65
C THR A 53 3.58 -3.17 22.37
N ALA A 54 3.92 -4.45 22.18
CA ALA A 54 4.63 -4.91 21.00
C ALA A 54 3.80 -4.60 19.75
N SER A 55 4.39 -3.84 18.82
CA SER A 55 3.76 -3.50 17.56
C SER A 55 4.07 -4.57 16.52
N PHE A 56 3.04 -5.04 15.83
CA PHE A 56 3.16 -5.96 14.70
C PHE A 56 2.54 -5.30 13.48
N MET A 57 3.25 -5.36 12.36
CA MET A 57 2.76 -4.93 11.06
C MET A 57 2.44 -6.14 10.21
N LEU A 58 1.20 -6.25 9.73
CA LEU A 58 0.83 -7.21 8.70
C LEU A 58 1.30 -6.67 7.35
N LEU A 59 2.19 -7.39 6.68
CA LEU A 59 2.77 -7.00 5.40
C LEU A 59 2.80 -8.19 4.45
N SER A 60 2.72 -7.93 3.14
CA SER A 60 2.99 -8.96 2.15
C SER A 60 4.49 -9.28 2.15
N LYS A 61 4.79 -10.56 2.19
CA LYS A 61 6.13 -11.16 2.11
C LYS A 61 6.40 -11.72 0.71
N PHE A 62 5.34 -12.11 0.02
CA PHE A 62 5.39 -12.61 -1.35
C PHE A 62 4.41 -11.80 -2.18
N TYR A 63 4.79 -11.49 -3.41
CA TYR A 63 3.95 -10.80 -4.38
C TYR A 63 3.43 -11.82 -5.40
N PRO A 64 2.20 -11.66 -5.91
CA PRO A 64 1.71 -12.46 -7.04
C PRO A 64 2.56 -12.17 -8.29
N GLU A 65 2.60 -13.12 -9.21
CA GLU A 65 3.15 -12.91 -10.56
C GLU A 65 2.21 -12.04 -11.39
N GLU A 66 0.89 -12.26 -11.29
CA GLU A 66 -0.13 -11.47 -11.99
C GLU A 66 -1.24 -11.04 -11.02
N VAL A 67 -1.25 -9.75 -10.65
CA VAL A 67 -2.17 -9.23 -9.61
C VAL A 67 -3.64 -9.42 -9.97
N ALA A 68 -4.00 -9.29 -11.25
CA ALA A 68 -5.37 -9.34 -11.72
C ALA A 68 -5.95 -10.77 -11.80
N GLU A 69 -5.09 -11.77 -11.90
CA GLU A 69 -5.50 -13.18 -11.97
C GLU A 69 -5.45 -13.85 -10.60
N GLU A 70 -4.49 -13.46 -9.75
CA GLU A 70 -4.24 -14.12 -8.48
C GLU A 70 -4.95 -13.51 -7.28
N LEU A 71 -5.16 -12.18 -7.25
CA LEU A 71 -5.80 -11.53 -6.10
C LEU A 71 -7.32 -11.66 -6.20
N VAL A 72 -7.90 -12.46 -5.31
CA VAL A 72 -9.34 -12.78 -5.36
C VAL A 72 -10.16 -11.94 -4.38
N GLN A 73 -9.64 -11.66 -3.18
CA GLN A 73 -10.39 -10.92 -2.17
C GLN A 73 -10.07 -9.42 -2.21
N GLU A 74 -11.10 -8.59 -2.12
CA GLU A 74 -10.99 -7.13 -1.98
C GLU A 74 -10.05 -6.72 -0.83
N VAL A 75 -10.10 -7.42 0.32
CA VAL A 75 -9.19 -7.13 1.45
C VAL A 75 -7.72 -7.40 1.10
N THR A 76 -7.44 -8.46 0.34
CA THR A 76 -6.08 -8.80 -0.09
C THR A 76 -5.56 -7.74 -1.03
N GLN A 77 -6.36 -7.40 -2.03
CA GLN A 77 -6.07 -6.37 -3.00
C GLN A 77 -5.81 -5.02 -2.32
N HIS A 78 -6.66 -4.64 -1.37
CA HIS A 78 -6.50 -3.39 -0.62
C HIS A 78 -5.19 -3.35 0.17
N LEU A 79 -4.80 -4.45 0.84
CA LEU A 79 -3.54 -4.51 1.57
C LEU A 79 -2.32 -4.41 0.64
N PHE A 80 -2.37 -5.05 -0.54
CA PHE A 80 -1.33 -4.90 -1.55
C PHE A 80 -1.24 -3.46 -2.07
N PHE A 81 -2.38 -2.86 -2.42
CA PHE A 81 -2.45 -1.46 -2.87
C PHE A 81 -1.78 -0.52 -1.86
N LEU A 82 -2.14 -0.64 -0.58
CA LEU A 82 -1.55 0.21 0.46
C LEU A 82 -0.04 0.04 0.58
N GLN A 83 0.45 -1.20 0.51
CA GLN A 83 1.88 -1.49 0.65
C GLN A 83 2.68 -0.99 -0.56
N VAL A 84 2.19 -1.24 -1.78
CA VAL A 84 2.84 -0.81 -3.03
C VAL A 84 2.81 0.72 -3.15
N ASN A 85 1.68 1.35 -2.84
CA ASN A 85 1.57 2.81 -2.85
C ASN A 85 2.58 3.45 -1.90
N ARG A 86 2.70 2.92 -0.68
CA ARG A 86 3.71 3.41 0.27
C ARG A 86 5.14 3.20 -0.23
N ALA A 87 5.43 2.06 -0.88
CA ALA A 87 6.76 1.78 -1.43
C ALA A 87 7.12 2.76 -2.56
N ILE A 88 6.16 3.11 -3.43
CA ILE A 88 6.35 4.11 -4.48
C ILE A 88 6.59 5.50 -3.88
N LEU A 89 5.76 5.93 -2.92
CA LEU A 89 5.90 7.23 -2.26
C LEU A 89 7.23 7.38 -1.50
N ASN A 90 7.67 6.29 -0.85
CA ASN A 90 8.96 6.22 -0.15
C ASN A 90 10.18 6.13 -1.07
N MET A 91 10.00 6.02 -2.39
CA MET A 91 11.06 5.76 -3.36
C MET A 91 11.71 4.37 -3.25
N ASP A 92 11.07 3.42 -2.57
CA ASP A 92 11.53 2.03 -2.52
C ASP A 92 11.32 1.34 -3.89
N ILE A 93 10.24 1.72 -4.60
CA ILE A 93 9.98 1.36 -6.00
C ILE A 93 10.15 2.62 -6.85
N TYR A 94 11.00 2.54 -7.87
CA TYR A 94 11.16 3.65 -8.80
C TYR A 94 9.94 3.72 -9.72
N CYS A 95 9.24 4.85 -9.68
CA CYS A 95 8.14 5.13 -10.58
C CYS A 95 8.48 6.36 -11.44
N PRO A 96 8.39 6.27 -12.78
CA PRO A 96 8.61 7.42 -13.63
C PRO A 96 7.52 8.50 -13.40
N PRO A 97 7.80 9.76 -13.71
CA PRO A 97 6.89 10.88 -13.44
C PRO A 97 5.50 10.71 -14.07
N GLU A 98 5.43 10.27 -15.33
CA GLU A 98 4.18 10.07 -16.05
C GLU A 98 3.31 8.99 -15.40
N ALA A 99 3.93 7.86 -15.00
CA ALA A 99 3.24 6.80 -14.28
C ALA A 99 2.84 7.25 -12.87
N SER A 100 3.66 8.05 -12.20
CA SER A 100 3.38 8.55 -10.85
C SER A 100 2.11 9.41 -10.82
N VAL A 101 1.90 10.26 -11.82
CA VAL A 101 0.66 11.05 -11.95
C VAL A 101 -0.56 10.16 -12.17
N LEU A 102 -0.43 9.15 -13.03
CA LEU A 102 -1.51 8.21 -13.30
C LEU A 102 -1.85 7.38 -12.06
N LEU A 103 -0.86 6.84 -11.38
CA LEU A 103 -1.03 6.11 -10.11
C LEU A 103 -1.64 6.99 -9.03
N ALA A 104 -1.20 8.25 -8.90
CA ALA A 104 -1.80 9.21 -7.99
C ALA A 104 -3.30 9.43 -8.28
N SER A 105 -3.69 9.47 -9.56
CA SER A 105 -5.11 9.60 -9.96
C SER A 105 -5.97 8.40 -9.53
N TYR A 106 -5.44 7.18 -9.64
CA TYR A 106 -6.12 5.99 -9.12
C TYR A 106 -6.16 5.96 -7.59
N ALA A 107 -5.08 6.39 -6.93
CA ALA A 107 -5.03 6.45 -5.47
C ALA A 107 -6.07 7.43 -4.88
N VAL A 108 -6.31 8.57 -5.53
CA VAL A 108 -7.37 9.50 -5.09
C VAL A 108 -8.76 8.97 -5.37
N GLN A 109 -9.00 8.31 -6.51
CA GLN A 109 -10.27 7.63 -6.79
C GLN A 109 -10.55 6.55 -5.74
N ALA A 110 -9.55 5.72 -5.40
CA ALA A 110 -9.69 4.70 -4.36
C ALA A 110 -9.99 5.30 -2.97
N LYS A 111 -9.39 6.46 -2.64
CA LYS A 111 -9.51 7.08 -1.32
C LYS A 111 -10.77 7.94 -1.15
N TYR A 112 -11.17 8.67 -2.18
CA TYR A 112 -12.20 9.71 -2.10
C TYR A 112 -13.43 9.41 -2.97
N GLY A 113 -13.38 8.42 -3.86
CA GLY A 113 -14.46 8.12 -4.81
C GLY A 113 -14.44 9.08 -6.00
N ASP A 114 -15.59 9.33 -6.63
CA ASP A 114 -15.67 10.23 -7.79
C ASP A 114 -15.28 11.67 -7.47
N TYR A 115 -14.59 12.31 -8.42
CA TYR A 115 -14.29 13.74 -8.32
C TYR A 115 -15.56 14.60 -8.22
N ASP A 116 -15.66 15.37 -7.14
CA ASP A 116 -16.66 16.41 -6.95
C ASP A 116 -15.99 17.77 -6.72
N GLU A 117 -16.21 18.69 -7.64
CA GLU A 117 -15.66 20.05 -7.64
C GLU A 117 -16.07 20.84 -6.39
N ALA A 118 -17.22 20.53 -5.77
CA ALA A 118 -17.68 21.19 -4.55
C ALA A 118 -16.96 20.69 -3.28
N SER A 119 -16.44 19.46 -3.30
CA SER A 119 -15.74 18.84 -2.17
C SER A 119 -14.22 19.04 -2.21
N HIS A 120 -13.69 19.36 -3.40
CA HIS A 120 -12.27 19.52 -3.63
C HIS A 120 -11.74 20.85 -3.08
N LYS A 121 -10.77 20.79 -2.17
CA LYS A 121 -10.05 21.95 -1.65
C LYS A 121 -8.64 21.97 -2.27
N PRO A 122 -8.20 23.10 -2.83
CA PRO A 122 -6.83 23.25 -3.33
C PRO A 122 -5.81 22.90 -2.24
N GLY A 123 -4.77 22.14 -2.60
CA GLY A 123 -3.70 21.73 -1.70
C GLY A 123 -4.00 20.52 -0.81
N MET A 124 -5.15 19.84 -0.97
CA MET A 124 -5.44 18.61 -0.21
C MET A 124 -4.65 17.38 -0.66
N LEU A 125 -4.01 17.43 -1.84
CA LEU A 125 -3.60 16.22 -2.54
C LEU A 125 -2.09 16.09 -2.77
N VAL A 126 -1.26 17.10 -2.51
CA VAL A 126 0.13 17.05 -3.03
C VAL A 126 1.10 16.27 -2.14
N ASP A 127 1.04 16.46 -0.82
CA ASP A 127 2.09 15.94 0.07
C ASP A 127 2.07 14.40 0.22
N ASP A 128 0.94 13.75 -0.08
CA ASP A 128 0.73 12.31 0.14
C ASP A 128 0.62 11.48 -1.18
N LEU A 129 0.67 12.10 -2.36
CA LEU A 129 0.32 11.42 -3.62
C LEU A 129 1.48 11.22 -4.60
N LEU A 130 2.53 12.02 -4.50
CA LEU A 130 3.66 11.94 -5.42
C LEU A 130 4.97 11.73 -4.67
N PRO A 131 5.89 10.91 -5.18
CA PRO A 131 7.20 10.77 -4.57
C PRO A 131 7.98 12.09 -4.65
N GLN A 132 8.68 12.46 -3.56
CA GLN A 132 9.39 13.76 -3.47
C GLN A 132 10.36 14.00 -4.64
N ARG A 133 11.03 12.95 -5.13
CA ARG A 133 11.94 13.05 -6.28
C ARG A 133 11.25 13.49 -7.57
N VAL A 134 10.01 13.06 -7.79
CA VAL A 134 9.21 13.48 -8.97
C VAL A 134 8.87 14.96 -8.84
N ILE A 135 8.49 15.39 -7.64
CA ILE A 135 8.22 16.82 -7.36
C ILE A 135 9.49 17.65 -7.61
N ASP A 136 10.65 17.21 -7.10
CA ASP A 136 11.91 17.95 -7.23
C ASP A 136 12.47 18.00 -8.66
N GLN A 137 12.11 17.02 -9.51
CA GLN A 137 12.57 16.96 -10.90
C GLN A 137 11.90 17.99 -11.81
N TYR A 138 10.68 18.42 -11.49
CA TYR A 138 9.95 19.38 -12.29
C TYR A 138 9.75 20.67 -11.50
N GLN A 139 10.00 21.82 -12.11
CA GLN A 139 9.72 23.13 -11.51
C GLN A 139 8.21 23.45 -11.54
N MET A 140 7.38 22.53 -11.04
CA MET A 140 5.92 22.68 -10.97
C MET A 140 5.51 23.04 -9.54
N THR A 141 4.48 23.88 -9.42
CA THR A 141 3.87 24.15 -8.11
C THR A 141 2.99 22.97 -7.68
N PRO A 142 2.68 22.83 -6.39
CA PRO A 142 1.68 21.88 -5.90
C PRO A 142 0.37 21.92 -6.71
N GLU A 143 -0.15 23.11 -6.98
CA GLU A 143 -1.37 23.33 -7.76
C GLU A 143 -1.26 22.78 -9.19
N MET A 144 -0.10 22.95 -9.85
CA MET A 144 0.12 22.39 -11.19
C MET A 144 0.12 20.86 -11.19
N TRP A 145 0.63 20.23 -10.13
CA TRP A 145 0.55 18.77 -9.98
C TRP A 145 -0.89 18.31 -9.74
N GLU A 146 -1.65 19.02 -8.89
CA GLU A 146 -3.07 18.73 -8.68
C GLU A 146 -3.86 18.83 -9.99
N ASP A 147 -3.62 19.85 -10.81
CA ASP A 147 -4.27 20.00 -12.12
C ASP A 147 -3.98 18.82 -13.05
N ARG A 148 -2.74 18.30 -13.05
CA ARG A 148 -2.37 17.11 -13.86
C ARG A 148 -3.04 15.84 -13.35
N ILE A 149 -3.11 15.64 -12.04
CA ILE A 149 -3.81 14.49 -11.43
C ILE A 149 -5.31 14.59 -11.70
N LYS A 150 -5.89 15.80 -11.59
CA LYS A 150 -7.31 16.06 -11.80
C LYS A 150 -7.78 15.67 -13.19
N ILE A 151 -6.98 15.88 -14.23
CA ILE A 151 -7.30 15.48 -15.61
C ILE A 151 -7.67 13.99 -15.66
N TRP A 152 -6.84 13.13 -15.09
CA TRP A 152 -7.09 11.69 -15.06
C TRP A 152 -8.16 11.30 -14.04
N TYR A 153 -8.21 11.98 -12.90
CA TYR A 153 -9.17 11.68 -11.84
C TYR A 153 -10.63 11.88 -12.29
N VAL A 154 -10.90 12.91 -13.10
CA VAL A 154 -12.24 13.13 -13.68
C VAL A 154 -12.65 12.00 -14.64
N ASP A 155 -11.68 11.42 -15.36
CA ASP A 155 -11.92 10.33 -16.30
C ASP A 155 -12.24 9.00 -15.60
N HIS A 156 -11.86 8.84 -14.34
CA HIS A 156 -12.15 7.63 -13.52
C HIS A 156 -13.56 7.62 -12.93
N ARG A 157 -14.41 8.58 -13.28
CA ARG A 157 -15.76 8.70 -12.71
C ARG A 157 -16.58 7.42 -12.92
N GLY A 158 -17.19 6.94 -11.83
CA GLY A 158 -17.98 5.71 -11.80
C GLY A 158 -17.15 4.47 -11.51
N MET A 159 -15.83 4.58 -11.43
CA MET A 159 -14.95 3.49 -11.01
C MET A 159 -15.10 3.26 -9.52
N SER A 160 -15.35 2.01 -9.15
CA SER A 160 -15.37 1.59 -7.75
C SER A 160 -13.98 1.67 -7.12
N ARG A 161 -13.92 1.61 -5.79
CA ARG A 161 -12.65 1.64 -5.07
C ARG A 161 -11.79 0.43 -5.40
N ASP A 162 -12.38 -0.75 -5.45
CA ASP A 162 -11.70 -2.00 -5.80
C ASP A 162 -11.23 -1.98 -7.27
N GLU A 163 -12.01 -1.47 -8.22
CA GLU A 163 -11.50 -1.31 -9.59
C GLU A 163 -10.28 -0.36 -9.64
N ALA A 164 -10.34 0.78 -8.93
CA ALA A 164 -9.23 1.74 -8.88
C ALA A 164 -7.97 1.16 -8.23
N GLU A 165 -8.11 0.43 -7.13
CA GLU A 165 -6.99 -0.24 -6.47
C GLU A 165 -6.39 -1.35 -7.36
N MET A 166 -7.21 -2.04 -8.16
CA MET A 166 -6.75 -3.08 -9.07
C MET A 166 -5.99 -2.49 -10.26
N GLU A 167 -6.51 -1.44 -10.90
CA GLU A 167 -5.81 -0.74 -11.99
C GLU A 167 -4.50 -0.12 -11.52
N TYR A 168 -4.47 0.42 -10.29
CA TYR A 168 -3.23 0.87 -9.66
C TYR A 168 -2.19 -0.25 -9.60
N LEU A 169 -2.59 -1.43 -9.10
CA LEU A 169 -1.68 -2.57 -8.94
C LEU A 169 -1.20 -3.12 -10.28
N LYS A 170 -2.06 -3.18 -11.29
CA LYS A 170 -1.68 -3.61 -12.65
C LYS A 170 -0.62 -2.71 -13.26
N ILE A 171 -0.71 -1.40 -13.07
CA ILE A 171 0.32 -0.47 -13.56
C ILE A 171 1.60 -0.60 -12.74
N ALA A 172 1.47 -0.75 -11.41
CA ALA A 172 2.62 -0.85 -10.53
C ALA A 172 3.41 -2.16 -10.71
N GLN A 173 2.77 -3.25 -11.13
CA GLN A 173 3.45 -4.54 -11.36
C GLN A 173 4.48 -4.47 -12.51
N ASP A 174 4.25 -3.57 -13.47
CA ASP A 174 5.14 -3.35 -14.61
C ASP A 174 6.34 -2.43 -14.29
N LEU A 175 6.40 -1.87 -13.07
CA LEU A 175 7.50 -1.00 -12.66
C LEU A 175 8.76 -1.81 -12.32
N ASP A 176 9.91 -1.26 -12.73
CA ASP A 176 11.21 -1.79 -12.31
C ASP A 176 11.28 -1.82 -10.77
N MET A 177 11.70 -2.96 -10.21
CA MET A 177 11.80 -3.23 -8.77
C MET A 177 10.48 -3.60 -8.06
N TYR A 178 9.37 -3.78 -8.78
CA TYR A 178 8.15 -4.35 -8.17
C TYR A 178 8.44 -5.75 -7.59
N GLY A 179 8.10 -5.95 -6.31
CA GLY A 179 8.33 -7.20 -5.60
C GLY A 179 9.80 -7.56 -5.32
N GLY A 180 10.75 -6.65 -5.63
CA GLY A 180 12.20 -6.80 -5.47
C GLY A 180 12.76 -6.46 -4.09
#